data_AF-A0A961RG04-F1
#
_entry.id   AF-A0A961RG04-F1
#
_cell.length_a   1.000
_cell.length_b   1.000
_cell.length_c   1.000
_cell.angle_alpha   90.00
_cell.angle_beta   90.00
_cell.angle_gamma   90.00
#
_symmetry.space_group_name_H-M   'P 1'
#
loop_
_entity.id
_entity.type
_entity.pdbx_description
1 polymer ?
#
loop_
_entity_poly.entity_id
_entity_poly.type
_entity_poly.pdbx_seq_one_letter_code
_entity_poly.pdbx_strand_id
1 'polypeptide(L)'
;MDRDKAAQSIIRQAALDYHEFPQPGKLEIRPTKPMASPRDLARAYSPGVAEACLAIKDNPLDAARFTSRANLVAVVSNGTAALGLGNIGALASKPIMEGKAVLF
;
A
#
# COMPACT_ATOMS: atom_id res chain seq x y z
N MET A 1 5.78 -35.65 -17.82
CA MET A 1 4.48 -35.57 -17.12
C MET A 1 4.62 -35.47 -15.61
N ASP A 2 5.32 -36.40 -14.93
CA ASP A 2 5.46 -36.34 -13.45
C ASP A 2 6.45 -35.26 -12.97
N ARG A 3 7.58 -35.10 -13.68
CA ARG A 3 8.56 -34.03 -13.41
C ARG A 3 7.99 -32.63 -13.62
N ASP A 4 7.09 -32.47 -14.59
CA ASP A 4 6.49 -31.18 -14.93
C ASP A 4 5.51 -30.72 -13.84
N LYS A 5 4.71 -31.66 -13.28
CA LYS A 5 3.83 -31.39 -12.14
C LYS A 5 4.61 -31.04 -10.87
N ALA A 6 5.71 -31.74 -10.61
CA ALA A 6 6.58 -31.44 -9.47
C ALA A 6 7.19 -30.04 -9.58
N ALA A 7 7.73 -29.69 -10.75
CA ALA A 7 8.26 -28.35 -11.01
C ALA A 7 7.19 -27.25 -10.86
N GLN A 8 5.98 -27.50 -11.36
CA GLN A 8 4.86 -26.58 -11.25
C GLN A 8 4.37 -26.41 -9.81
N SER A 9 4.42 -27.45 -8.99
CA SER A 9 4.14 -27.39 -7.56
C SER A 9 5.17 -26.56 -6.80
N ILE A 10 6.45 -26.67 -7.15
CA ILE A 10 7.53 -25.88 -6.54
C ILE A 10 7.35 -24.40 -6.86
N ILE A 11 7.09 -24.05 -8.12
CA ILE A 11 6.83 -22.67 -8.54
C ILE A 11 5.62 -22.10 -7.80
N ARG A 12 4.54 -22.91 -7.68
CA ARG A 12 3.34 -22.50 -6.95
C ARG A 12 3.67 -22.20 -5.49
N GLN A 13 4.37 -23.10 -4.79
CA GLN A 13 4.68 -22.91 -3.38
C GLN A 13 5.58 -21.68 -3.17
N ALA A 14 6.63 -21.52 -3.98
CA ALA A 14 7.51 -20.37 -3.91
C ALA A 14 6.76 -19.04 -4.12
N ALA A 15 5.78 -19.00 -5.03
CA ALA A 15 4.95 -17.82 -5.24
C ALA A 15 4.05 -17.52 -4.03
N LEU A 16 3.52 -18.54 -3.35
CA LEU A 16 2.72 -18.37 -2.14
C LEU A 16 3.59 -17.89 -0.98
N ASP A 17 4.73 -18.55 -0.75
CA ASP A 17 5.67 -18.21 0.31
C ASP A 17 6.16 -16.76 0.17
N TYR A 18 6.43 -16.31 -1.06
CA TYR A 18 6.81 -14.91 -1.34
C TYR A 18 5.74 -13.88 -0.94
N HIS A 19 4.45 -14.24 -0.98
CA HIS A 19 3.36 -13.34 -0.59
C HIS A 19 2.97 -13.47 0.89
N GLU A 20 3.42 -14.51 1.59
CA GLU A 20 3.03 -14.80 2.98
C GLU A 20 4.14 -14.49 3.98
N PHE A 21 5.40 -14.79 3.64
CA PHE A 21 6.52 -14.75 4.57
C PHE A 21 7.64 -13.81 4.12
N PRO A 22 8.38 -13.21 5.07
CA PRO A 22 8.17 -13.24 6.53
C PRO A 22 7.02 -12.34 7.01
N GLN A 23 6.52 -11.46 6.13
CA GLN A 23 5.36 -10.62 6.40
C GLN A 23 4.40 -10.72 5.20
N PRO A 24 3.08 -10.86 5.43
CA PRO A 24 2.13 -10.98 4.33
C PRO A 24 2.02 -9.71 3.49
N GLY A 25 1.84 -9.90 2.18
CA GLY A 25 1.65 -8.82 1.22
C GLY A 25 2.96 -8.18 0.76
N LYS A 26 2.82 -7.17 -0.11
CA LYS A 26 3.96 -6.50 -0.76
C LYS A 26 4.13 -5.03 -0.38
N LEU A 27 3.27 -4.53 0.50
CA LEU A 27 3.25 -3.13 0.93
C LEU A 27 3.33 -3.03 2.45
N GLU A 28 4.10 -2.07 2.92
CA GLU A 28 4.10 -1.62 4.30
C GLU A 28 3.92 -0.10 4.37
N ILE A 29 3.44 0.41 5.51
CA ILE A 29 3.37 1.84 5.79
C ILE A 29 4.48 2.21 6.76
N ARG A 30 5.38 3.10 6.35
CA ARG A 30 6.44 3.63 7.20
C ARG A 30 6.24 5.13 7.44
N PRO A 31 6.44 5.62 8.68
CA PRO A 31 6.42 7.05 8.94
C PRO A 31 7.62 7.73 8.25
N THR A 32 7.37 8.89 7.64
CA THR A 32 8.42 9.71 6.99
C THR A 32 9.05 10.73 7.94
N LYS A 33 8.48 10.92 9.12
CA LYS A 33 8.95 11.86 10.16
C LYS A 33 9.20 11.10 11.46
N PRO A 34 10.18 11.52 12.29
CA PRO A 34 10.36 10.96 13.62
C PRO A 34 9.08 11.08 14.46
N MET A 35 8.77 10.05 15.21
CA MET A 35 7.61 9.95 16.12
C MET A 35 7.99 9.26 17.43
N ALA A 36 9.25 9.42 17.86
CA ALA A 36 9.83 8.64 18.97
C ALA A 36 9.84 9.38 20.32
N SER A 37 9.60 10.69 20.32
CA SER A 37 9.60 11.50 21.55
C SER A 37 8.25 12.19 21.79
N PRO A 38 7.94 12.59 23.04
CA PRO A 38 6.76 13.40 23.33
C PRO A 38 6.71 14.70 22.51
N ARG A 39 7.87 15.30 22.24
CA ARG A 39 7.99 16.49 21.41
C ARG A 39 7.60 16.23 19.95
N ASP A 40 7.96 15.06 19.42
CA ASP A 40 7.59 14.66 18.07
C ASP A 40 6.09 14.37 17.98
N LEU A 41 5.54 13.67 18.96
CA LEU A 41 4.11 13.38 19.04
C LEU A 41 3.27 14.66 19.15
N ALA A 42 3.72 15.63 19.95
CA ALA A 42 3.06 16.93 20.08
C ALA A 42 3.00 17.72 18.76
N ARG A 43 3.90 17.45 17.81
CA ARG A 43 3.90 18.05 16.46
C ARG A 43 3.12 17.22 15.45
N ALA A 44 3.28 15.90 15.50
CA ALA A 44 2.70 14.99 14.53
C ALA A 44 1.21 14.74 14.75
N TYR A 45 0.75 14.92 15.99
CA TYR A 45 -0.63 14.77 16.40
C TYR A 45 -1.05 15.99 17.23
N SER A 46 -1.85 15.81 18.28
CA SER A 46 -2.29 16.93 19.12
C SER A 46 -1.16 17.48 20.01
N PRO A 47 -1.08 18.82 20.18
CA PRO A 47 -1.90 19.85 19.54
C PRO A 47 -1.41 20.31 18.15
N GLY A 48 -0.17 20.01 17.76
CA GLY A 48 0.51 20.63 16.62
C GLY A 48 -0.09 20.34 15.24
N VAL A 49 -0.79 19.22 15.06
CA VAL A 49 -1.48 18.87 13.79
C VAL A 49 -2.55 19.90 13.43
N ALA A 50 -3.11 20.61 14.41
CA ALA A 50 -4.14 21.63 14.19
C ALA A 50 -3.66 22.75 13.26
N GLU A 51 -2.39 23.15 13.33
CA GLU A 51 -1.84 24.21 12.48
C GLU A 51 -1.86 23.83 11.00
N ALA A 52 -1.53 22.57 10.67
CA ALA A 52 -1.63 22.07 9.30
C ALA A 52 -3.10 22.01 8.83
N CYS A 53 -4.03 21.61 9.71
CA CYS A 53 -5.45 21.60 9.41
C CYS A 53 -6.00 23.00 9.14
N LEU A 54 -5.66 23.99 9.96
CA LEU A 54 -6.09 25.37 9.80
C LEU A 54 -5.51 25.99 8.52
N ALA A 55 -4.22 25.75 8.24
CA ALA A 55 -3.60 26.22 7.00
C ALA A 55 -4.29 25.64 5.74
N ILE A 56 -4.63 24.34 5.74
CA ILE A 56 -5.37 23.72 4.64
C ILE A 56 -6.81 24.24 4.55
N LYS A 57 -7.45 24.53 5.69
CA LYS A 57 -8.79 25.12 5.73
C LYS A 57 -8.79 26.50 5.09
N ASP A 58 -7.79 27.33 5.39
CA ASP A 58 -7.66 28.67 4.84
C ASP A 58 -7.24 28.65 3.37
N ASN A 59 -6.39 27.69 2.98
CA ASN A 59 -5.98 27.46 1.60
C ASN A 59 -5.96 25.96 1.24
N PRO A 60 -6.99 25.43 0.55
CA PRO A 60 -7.07 24.01 0.20
C PRO A 60 -5.91 23.47 -0.65
N LEU A 61 -5.20 24.34 -1.40
CA LEU A 61 -4.05 23.92 -2.20
C LEU A 61 -2.85 23.49 -1.33
N ASP A 62 -2.77 23.96 -0.09
CA ASP A 62 -1.71 23.59 0.85
C ASP A 62 -1.80 22.11 1.27
N ALA A 63 -2.89 21.40 0.95
CA ALA A 63 -2.95 19.96 1.07
C ALA A 63 -1.81 19.25 0.31
N ALA A 64 -1.36 19.81 -0.81
CA ALA A 64 -0.20 19.28 -1.55
C ALA A 64 1.13 19.47 -0.80
N ARG A 65 1.23 20.47 0.09
CA ARG A 65 2.45 20.80 0.85
C ARG A 65 2.50 20.09 2.20
N PHE A 66 1.37 20.01 2.90
CA PHE A 66 1.31 19.52 4.28
C PHE A 66 0.86 18.06 4.42
N THR A 67 0.59 17.38 3.31
CA THR A 67 0.23 15.96 3.29
C THR A 67 1.00 15.21 2.21
N SER A 68 0.89 13.88 2.18
CA SER A 68 1.45 13.06 1.09
C SER A 68 0.70 13.19 -0.23
N ARG A 69 -0.41 13.95 -0.29
CA ARG A 69 -1.31 14.04 -1.47
C ARG A 69 -0.59 14.35 -2.77
N ALA A 70 0.45 15.18 -2.76
CA ALA A 70 1.18 15.53 -3.98
C ALA A 70 1.88 14.34 -4.65
N ASN A 71 2.16 13.27 -3.90
CA ASN A 71 2.87 12.09 -4.39
C ASN A 71 2.10 10.78 -4.13
N LEU A 72 0.86 10.84 -3.65
CA LEU A 72 0.07 9.65 -3.32
C LEU A 72 -0.82 9.26 -4.49
N VAL A 73 -0.63 8.04 -4.99
CA VAL A 73 -1.46 7.44 -6.06
C VAL A 73 -2.28 6.28 -5.50
N ALA A 74 -3.57 6.22 -5.85
CA ALA A 74 -4.46 5.12 -5.47
C ALA A 74 -4.63 4.15 -6.65
N VAL A 75 -4.25 2.88 -6.46
CA VAL A 75 -4.55 1.80 -7.40
C VAL A 75 -5.88 1.17 -7.01
N VAL A 76 -6.93 1.47 -7.78
CA VAL A 76 -8.32 1.05 -7.49
C VAL A 76 -8.81 0.05 -8.54
N SER A 77 -9.39 -1.07 -8.08
CA SER A 77 -10.05 -2.07 -8.92
C SER A 77 -11.12 -2.81 -8.12
N ASN A 78 -12.18 -3.25 -8.79
CA ASN A 78 -13.19 -4.15 -8.24
C ASN A 78 -12.92 -5.64 -8.56
N GLY A 79 -11.83 -5.94 -9.28
CA GLY A 79 -11.39 -7.31 -9.58
C GLY A 79 -12.17 -8.03 -10.70
N THR A 80 -13.00 -7.32 -11.49
CA THR A 80 -13.78 -7.96 -12.56
C THR A 80 -12.97 -8.27 -13.83
N ALA A 81 -11.77 -7.72 -13.96
CA ALA A 81 -10.85 -7.94 -15.08
C ALA A 81 -9.40 -8.11 -14.58
N ALA A 82 -9.15 -9.22 -13.87
CA ALA A 82 -7.86 -9.53 -13.28
C ALA A 82 -6.97 -10.32 -14.25
N LEU A 83 -6.14 -9.62 -15.04
CA LEU A 83 -5.23 -10.24 -16.01
C LEU A 83 -5.98 -11.22 -16.92
N GLY A 84 -5.46 -12.43 -17.13
CA GLY A 84 -6.14 -13.52 -17.85
C GLY A 84 -7.12 -14.34 -17.01
N LEU A 85 -7.35 -13.98 -15.74
CA LEU A 85 -8.21 -14.72 -14.81
C LEU A 85 -9.68 -14.26 -14.86
N GLY A 86 -9.97 -13.16 -15.55
CA GLY A 86 -11.31 -12.60 -15.66
C GLY A 86 -11.82 -12.03 -14.33
N ASN A 87 -13.09 -12.32 -14.00
CA ASN A 87 -13.72 -11.83 -12.79
C ASN A 87 -13.44 -12.77 -11.60
N ILE A 88 -12.49 -12.37 -10.76
CA ILE A 88 -12.13 -13.10 -9.53
C ILE A 88 -12.54 -12.33 -8.26
N GLY A 89 -13.14 -11.15 -8.43
CA GLY A 89 -13.56 -10.28 -7.33
C GLY A 89 -12.42 -9.52 -6.65
N ALA A 90 -12.81 -8.56 -5.80
CA ALA A 90 -11.90 -7.58 -5.20
C ALA A 90 -10.78 -8.23 -4.37
N LEU A 91 -11.12 -9.18 -3.48
CA LEU A 91 -10.15 -9.82 -2.59
C LEU A 91 -9.10 -10.63 -3.36
N ALA A 92 -9.51 -11.45 -4.32
CA ALA A 92 -8.58 -12.26 -5.10
C ALA A 92 -7.69 -11.42 -6.03
N SER A 93 -8.14 -10.21 -6.40
CA SER A 93 -7.33 -9.27 -7.18
C SER A 93 -6.30 -8.47 -6.35
N LYS A 94 -6.39 -8.51 -5.02
CA LYS A 94 -5.57 -7.69 -4.11
C LYS A 94 -4.06 -7.85 -4.33
N PRO A 95 -3.49 -9.07 -4.52
CA PRO A 95 -2.06 -9.21 -4.81
C PRO A 95 -1.64 -8.49 -6.10
N ILE A 96 -2.51 -8.42 -7.11
CA ILE A 96 -2.21 -7.69 -8.35
C ILE A 96 -2.14 -6.19 -8.07
N MET A 97 -3.07 -5.66 -7.26
CA MET A 97 -3.11 -4.23 -6.95
C MET A 97 -1.91 -3.81 -6.10
N GLU A 98 -1.48 -4.63 -5.15
CA GLU A 98 -0.25 -4.37 -4.39
C GLU A 98 0.99 -4.40 -5.29
N GLY A 99 1.08 -5.36 -6.21
CA GLY A 99 2.18 -5.43 -7.17
C GLY A 99 2.24 -4.19 -8.06
N LYS A 100 1.10 -3.68 -8.51
CA LYS A 100 1.03 -2.41 -9.24
C LYS A 100 1.48 -1.24 -8.39
N ALA A 101 1.03 -1.15 -7.14
CA ALA A 101 1.39 -0.06 -6.25
C ALA A 101 2.90 0.00 -5.94
N VAL A 102 3.58 -1.15 -5.87
CA VAL A 102 5.05 -1.20 -5.70
C VAL A 102 5.82 -0.66 -6.92
N LEU A 103 5.21 -0.69 -8.11
CA LEU A 103 5.85 -0.23 -9.35
C LEU A 103 5.61 1.27 -9.62
N PHE A 104 4.81 1.96 -8.80
CA PHE A 104 4.60 3.41 -8.83
C PHE A 104 5.47 4.11 -7.79
#